data_AF-A0A9W2YGY7-F1
#
_entry.id   AF-A0A9W2YGY7-F1
#
_cell.length_a   1.000
_cell.length_b   1.000
_cell.length_c   1.000
_cell.angle_alpha   90.00
_cell.angle_beta   90.00
_cell.angle_gamma   90.00
#
_symmetry.space_group_name_H-M   'P 1'
#
loop_
_entity.id
_entity.type
_entity.pdbx_description
1 polymer ?
#
loop_
_entity_poly.entity_id
_entity_poly.type
_entity_poly.pdbx_seq_one_letter_code
_entity_poly.pdbx_strand_id
1 'polypeptide(L)'
;MSRSMYITAFCGVLVCLLMFTSGVSANEIPAMVSKESLPELFEKSLRAVEKAINFFGEDYSALNVDGLFGIRICQGALLQAKQDCESGKLDCPVDLVYTLNKYVTSMDDYGNKALAYIEAEDSSYFEQFLDTINSPYTFDVKLDSLGDTSGVTPGTDGSYDEVRGDRCLSLILGSYEKNEGKYPKCSVDQECWTMMTKGNTMAYVITHQLLYFVMVEKSGCVAPIEELVYKYNKTSLRDFEKRLCKSIYVEAQQEEVGNSVKELKQDLFLEQLLLCSLVGFQEFFQEKWIRLVLSWQKPRGCYGMPASLMKVEAELTRVQEDEKHLLQLLTEEAEKM
;
A
#
# COMPACT_ATOMS: atom_id res chain seq x y z
N MET A 1 -12.83 3.37 -3.31
CA MET A 1 -11.79 2.47 -2.76
C MET A 1 -11.80 1.13 -3.47
N SER A 2 -10.62 0.71 -3.94
CA SER A 2 -10.48 -0.18 -5.10
C SER A 2 -10.23 -1.63 -4.73
N ARG A 3 -10.76 -2.56 -5.53
CA ARG A 3 -10.70 -4.04 -5.42
C ARG A 3 -9.29 -4.64 -5.32
N SER A 4 -8.25 -3.82 -5.38
CA SER A 4 -6.91 -4.20 -5.76
C SER A 4 -5.87 -4.03 -4.65
N MET A 5 -6.14 -3.21 -3.65
CA MET A 5 -5.30 -3.08 -2.45
C MET A 5 -5.18 -4.40 -1.68
N TYR A 6 -6.22 -5.22 -1.79
CA TYR A 6 -6.27 -6.56 -1.25
C TYR A 6 -5.27 -7.53 -1.89
N ILE A 7 -4.94 -7.38 -3.18
CA ILE A 7 -4.01 -8.28 -3.88
C ILE A 7 -2.59 -8.10 -3.33
N THR A 8 -2.23 -6.87 -2.96
CA THR A 8 -0.89 -6.47 -2.57
C THR A 8 -0.46 -7.02 -1.21
N ALA A 9 -1.37 -7.08 -0.24
CA ALA A 9 -1.10 -7.63 1.09
C ALA A 9 -0.58 -9.08 1.03
N PHE A 10 -1.05 -9.90 0.08
CA PHE A 10 -0.64 -11.30 -0.04
C PHE A 10 0.75 -11.49 -0.62
N CYS A 11 1.18 -10.59 -1.51
CA CYS A 11 2.50 -10.73 -2.12
C CYS A 11 3.60 -10.25 -1.18
N GLY A 12 3.33 -9.21 -0.39
CA GLY A 12 4.20 -8.83 0.74
C GLY A 12 4.32 -9.97 1.76
N VAL A 13 3.20 -10.60 2.12
CA VAL A 13 3.18 -11.78 2.98
C VAL A 13 3.92 -12.97 2.36
N LEU A 14 3.73 -13.25 1.06
CA LEU A 14 4.40 -14.34 0.36
C LEU A 14 5.92 -14.15 0.36
N VAL A 15 6.41 -12.94 0.09
CA VAL A 15 7.84 -12.65 0.08
C VAL A 15 8.46 -12.75 1.45
N CYS A 16 7.77 -12.29 2.49
CA CYS A 16 8.23 -12.49 3.86
C CYS A 16 8.26 -13.97 4.23
N LEU A 17 7.21 -14.74 3.91
CA LEU A 17 7.20 -16.19 4.13
C LEU A 17 8.30 -16.91 3.33
N LEU A 18 8.60 -16.47 2.11
CA LEU A 18 9.71 -16.99 1.29
C LEU A 18 11.05 -16.79 1.97
N MET A 19 11.34 -15.58 2.46
CA MET A 19 12.56 -15.28 3.22
C MET A 19 12.71 -16.18 4.46
N PHE A 20 11.60 -16.57 5.10
CA PHE A 20 11.62 -17.47 6.26
C PHE A 20 11.79 -18.96 5.89
N THR A 21 11.25 -19.41 4.75
CA THR A 21 11.34 -20.82 4.33
C THR A 21 12.71 -21.25 3.81
N SER A 22 13.47 -20.32 3.23
CA SER A 22 14.76 -20.59 2.57
C SER A 22 15.99 -20.33 3.46
N GLY A 23 15.79 -20.11 4.77
CA GLY A 23 16.88 -20.09 5.73
C GLY A 23 17.69 -18.79 5.79
N VAL A 24 17.10 -17.64 5.44
CA VAL A 24 17.65 -16.35 5.88
C VAL A 24 17.63 -16.36 7.40
N SER A 25 18.80 -16.62 7.99
CA SER A 25 19.09 -16.72 9.43
C SER A 25 17.91 -17.16 10.29
N ALA A 26 17.89 -18.41 10.75
CA ALA A 26 16.92 -18.89 11.73
C ALA A 26 16.85 -18.07 13.05
N ASN A 27 17.76 -17.10 13.24
CA ASN A 27 17.77 -16.11 14.33
C ASN A 27 16.98 -14.82 14.02
N GLU A 28 16.46 -14.65 12.81
CA GLU A 28 15.70 -13.46 12.35
C GLU A 28 14.27 -13.78 11.96
N ILE A 29 13.76 -14.99 12.26
CA ILE A 29 12.31 -15.21 12.28
C ILE A 29 11.78 -14.22 13.32
N PRO A 30 10.97 -13.20 12.95
CA PRO A 30 10.24 -12.45 13.95
C PRO A 30 9.50 -13.51 14.75
N ALA A 31 9.47 -13.40 16.08
CA ALA A 31 8.78 -14.35 16.98
C ALA A 31 7.27 -14.52 16.70
N MET A 32 6.78 -14.01 15.57
CA MET A 32 5.41 -13.79 15.16
C MET A 32 4.87 -14.86 14.18
N VAL A 33 5.72 -15.69 13.56
CA VAL A 33 5.31 -16.87 12.77
C VAL A 33 6.05 -18.10 13.29
N SER A 34 5.31 -19.16 13.64
CA SER A 34 5.93 -20.39 14.12
C SER A 34 6.60 -21.16 12.98
N LYS A 35 7.69 -21.89 13.27
CA LYS A 35 8.34 -22.76 12.27
C LYS A 35 7.39 -23.86 11.78
N GLU A 36 6.49 -24.30 12.65
CA GLU A 36 5.51 -25.34 12.39
C GLU A 36 4.43 -24.90 11.39
N SER A 37 3.98 -23.65 11.47
CA SER A 37 2.95 -23.08 10.58
C SER A 37 3.50 -22.57 9.25
N LEU A 38 4.80 -22.32 9.18
CA LEU A 38 5.44 -21.67 8.04
C LEU A 38 5.19 -22.38 6.68
N PRO A 39 5.34 -23.71 6.53
CA PRO A 39 5.07 -24.38 5.25
C PRO A 39 3.62 -24.25 4.80
N GLU A 40 2.67 -24.39 5.73
CA GLU A 40 1.23 -24.28 5.47
C GLU A 40 0.86 -22.85 5.02
N LEU A 41 1.37 -21.85 5.74
CA LEU A 41 1.13 -20.43 5.43
C LEU A 41 1.74 -20.05 4.09
N PHE A 42 2.94 -20.54 3.79
CA PHE A 42 3.59 -20.32 2.50
C PHE A 42 2.74 -20.88 1.35
N GLU A 43 2.31 -22.14 1.44
CA GLU A 43 1.47 -22.78 0.42
C GLU A 43 0.13 -22.06 0.24
N LYS A 44 -0.52 -21.67 1.34
CA LYS A 44 -1.78 -20.92 1.31
C LYS A 44 -1.60 -19.54 0.66
N SER A 45 -0.52 -18.84 0.99
CA SER A 45 -0.22 -17.53 0.41
C SER A 45 0.07 -17.64 -1.08
N LEU A 46 0.82 -18.66 -1.51
CA LEU A 46 1.14 -18.89 -2.92
C LEU A 46 -0.13 -19.13 -3.73
N ARG A 47 -1.04 -19.96 -3.22
CA ARG A 47 -2.36 -20.19 -3.81
C ARG A 47 -3.23 -18.93 -3.84
N ALA A 48 -3.17 -18.11 -2.80
CA ALA A 48 -3.93 -16.86 -2.75
C ALA A 48 -3.45 -15.89 -3.83
N VAL A 49 -2.13 -15.77 -4.01
CA VAL A 49 -1.52 -14.97 -5.10
C VAL A 49 -1.92 -15.51 -6.47
N GLU A 50 -1.88 -16.82 -6.69
CA GLU A 50 -2.33 -17.43 -7.95
C GLU A 50 -3.77 -17.08 -8.29
N LYS A 51 -4.68 -17.21 -7.32
CA LYS A 51 -6.09 -16.87 -7.52
C LYS A 51 -6.27 -15.38 -7.82
N ALA A 52 -5.52 -14.51 -7.17
CA ALA A 52 -5.56 -13.07 -7.43
C ALA A 52 -5.07 -12.73 -8.84
N ILE A 53 -3.97 -13.35 -9.30
CA ILE A 53 -3.46 -13.21 -10.68
C ILE A 53 -4.50 -13.68 -11.70
N ASN A 54 -5.11 -14.83 -11.46
CA ASN A 54 -6.12 -15.37 -12.37
C ASN A 54 -7.35 -14.46 -12.43
N PHE A 55 -7.86 -14.00 -11.28
CA PHE A 55 -8.96 -13.03 -11.23
C PHE A 55 -8.64 -11.75 -12.02
N PHE A 56 -7.44 -11.22 -11.82
CA PHE A 56 -6.99 -10.04 -12.56
C PHE A 56 -6.91 -10.29 -14.07
N GLY A 57 -6.42 -11.46 -14.48
CA GLY A 57 -6.38 -11.87 -15.88
C GLY A 57 -7.76 -12.02 -16.54
N GLU A 58 -8.83 -12.24 -15.76
CA GLU A 58 -10.21 -12.31 -16.28
C GLU A 58 -10.75 -10.94 -16.69
N ASP A 59 -10.40 -9.87 -15.98
CA ASP A 59 -10.89 -8.52 -16.26
C ASP A 59 -9.91 -7.42 -15.76
N TYR A 60 -8.83 -7.24 -16.51
CA TYR A 60 -7.87 -6.15 -16.26
C TYR A 60 -8.38 -4.78 -16.69
N SER A 61 -9.50 -4.70 -17.40
CA SER A 61 -10.08 -3.45 -17.92
C SER A 61 -10.80 -2.64 -16.84
N ALA A 62 -11.19 -3.27 -15.74
CA ALA A 62 -11.86 -2.65 -14.61
C ALA A 62 -10.91 -2.16 -13.49
N LEU A 63 -9.61 -2.07 -13.78
CA LEU A 63 -8.63 -1.54 -12.84
C LEU A 63 -8.55 -0.02 -12.91
N ASN A 64 -8.40 0.60 -11.74
CA ASN A 64 -7.96 1.98 -11.60
C ASN A 64 -6.44 2.04 -11.27
N VAL A 65 -5.91 3.26 -11.11
CA VAL A 65 -4.50 3.52 -10.76
C VAL A 65 -4.08 2.81 -9.48
N ASP A 66 -4.82 2.97 -8.37
CA ASP A 66 -4.49 2.31 -7.09
C ASP A 66 -4.37 0.81 -7.26
N GLY A 67 -5.22 0.26 -8.13
CA GLY A 67 -5.25 -1.15 -8.34
C GLY A 67 -4.11 -1.71 -9.14
N LEU A 68 -3.71 -0.99 -10.19
CA LEU A 68 -2.49 -1.34 -10.89
C LEU A 68 -1.26 -1.09 -10.01
N PHE A 69 -1.24 -0.03 -9.19
CA PHE A 69 -0.17 0.22 -8.23
C PHE A 69 0.01 -0.96 -7.27
N GLY A 70 -1.09 -1.45 -6.70
CA GLY A 70 -1.08 -2.64 -5.86
C GLY A 70 -0.54 -3.90 -6.55
N ILE A 71 -0.82 -4.07 -7.85
CA ILE A 71 -0.27 -5.17 -8.66
C ILE A 71 1.21 -4.97 -8.93
N ARG A 72 1.68 -3.74 -9.19
CA ARG A 72 3.11 -3.44 -9.38
C ARG A 72 3.92 -3.68 -8.12
N ILE A 73 3.37 -3.38 -6.94
CA ILE A 73 3.98 -3.77 -5.66
C ILE A 73 4.11 -5.29 -5.59
N CYS A 74 3.03 -6.03 -5.85
CA CYS A 74 3.08 -7.49 -5.82
C CYS A 74 4.09 -8.08 -6.82
N GLN A 75 4.06 -7.60 -8.07
CA GLN A 75 4.95 -8.02 -9.14
C GLN A 75 6.41 -7.81 -8.74
N GLY A 76 6.72 -6.66 -8.16
CA GLY A 76 8.04 -6.35 -7.64
C GLY A 76 8.50 -7.30 -6.54
N ALA A 77 7.59 -7.65 -5.63
CA ALA A 77 7.88 -8.55 -4.52
C ALA A 77 8.24 -9.95 -5.06
N LEU A 78 7.42 -10.47 -5.98
CA LEU A 78 7.66 -11.74 -6.66
C LEU A 78 8.96 -11.74 -7.48
N LEU A 79 9.26 -10.62 -8.14
CA LEU A 79 10.49 -10.44 -8.91
C LEU A 79 11.72 -10.50 -7.99
N GLN A 80 11.69 -9.82 -6.83
CA GLN A 80 12.77 -9.89 -5.85
C GLN A 80 12.96 -11.32 -5.34
N ALA A 81 11.88 -12.02 -4.99
CA ALA A 81 11.96 -13.41 -4.54
C ALA A 81 12.54 -14.34 -5.61
N LYS A 82 12.14 -14.18 -6.88
CA LYS A 82 12.70 -14.92 -8.01
C LYS A 82 14.21 -14.67 -8.14
N GLN A 83 14.65 -13.40 -8.11
CA GLN A 83 16.06 -13.04 -8.21
C GLN A 83 16.89 -13.59 -7.04
N ASP A 84 16.33 -13.55 -5.84
CA ASP A 84 16.94 -14.09 -4.63
C ASP A 84 17.11 -15.63 -4.73
N CYS A 85 16.14 -16.35 -5.30
CA CYS A 85 16.28 -17.78 -5.61
C CYS A 85 17.32 -18.05 -6.71
N GLU A 86 17.28 -17.31 -7.82
CA GLU A 86 18.18 -17.52 -8.98
C GLU A 86 19.64 -17.18 -8.67
N SER A 87 19.88 -16.21 -7.80
CA SER A 87 21.22 -15.83 -7.33
C SER A 87 21.78 -16.78 -6.27
N GLY A 88 20.96 -17.71 -5.75
CA GLY A 88 21.33 -18.61 -4.65
C GLY A 88 21.34 -17.94 -3.27
N LYS A 89 20.83 -16.71 -3.15
CA LYS A 89 20.61 -16.05 -1.84
C LYS A 89 19.55 -16.80 -1.02
N LEU A 90 18.57 -17.39 -1.69
CA LEU A 90 17.58 -18.28 -1.10
C LEU A 90 17.66 -19.66 -1.77
N ASP A 91 17.67 -20.72 -0.96
CA ASP A 91 17.57 -22.09 -1.48
C ASP A 91 16.11 -22.39 -1.84
N CYS A 92 15.83 -22.45 -3.14
CA CYS A 92 14.48 -22.58 -3.69
C CYS A 92 14.35 -23.80 -4.60
N PRO A 93 13.26 -24.59 -4.48
CA PRO A 93 12.95 -25.63 -5.44
C PRO A 93 12.79 -25.06 -6.86
N VAL A 94 13.22 -25.82 -7.87
CA VAL A 94 13.11 -25.41 -9.29
C VAL A 94 11.66 -25.09 -9.68
N ASP A 95 10.70 -25.88 -9.19
CA ASP A 95 9.28 -25.67 -9.47
C ASP A 95 8.75 -24.34 -8.90
N LEU A 96 9.30 -23.90 -7.76
CA LEU A 96 8.97 -22.61 -7.17
C LEU A 96 9.50 -21.47 -8.05
N VAL A 97 10.75 -21.56 -8.52
CA VAL A 97 11.32 -20.54 -9.42
C VAL A 97 10.52 -20.44 -10.71
N TYR A 98 10.12 -21.59 -11.28
CA TYR A 98 9.23 -21.62 -12.45
C TYR A 98 7.87 -20.95 -12.16
N THR A 99 7.28 -21.23 -11.00
CA THR A 99 6.02 -20.63 -10.56
C THR A 99 6.13 -19.12 -10.37
N LEU A 100 7.18 -18.64 -9.71
CA LEU A 100 7.46 -17.21 -9.54
C LEU A 100 7.64 -16.52 -10.89
N ASN A 101 8.38 -17.13 -11.82
CA ASN A 101 8.54 -16.60 -13.16
C ASN A 101 7.20 -16.50 -13.90
N LYS A 102 6.36 -17.55 -13.84
CA LYS A 102 5.02 -17.53 -14.41
C LYS A 102 4.19 -16.36 -13.85
N TYR A 103 4.18 -16.18 -12.53
CA TYR A 103 3.42 -15.12 -11.89
C TYR A 103 3.92 -13.72 -12.27
N VAL A 104 5.23 -13.49 -12.27
CA VAL A 104 5.84 -12.22 -12.69
C VAL A 104 5.47 -11.89 -14.13
N THR A 105 5.58 -12.87 -15.05
CA THR A 105 5.22 -12.67 -16.47
C THR A 105 3.73 -12.41 -16.67
N SER A 106 2.85 -13.14 -15.96
CA SER A 106 1.40 -12.90 -16.04
C SER A 106 1.00 -11.52 -15.53
N MET A 107 1.56 -11.10 -14.38
CA MET A 107 1.31 -9.76 -13.84
C MET A 107 1.84 -8.66 -14.76
N ASP A 108 2.98 -8.89 -15.41
CA ASP A 108 3.52 -7.94 -16.39
C ASP A 108 2.58 -7.77 -17.59
N ASP A 109 2.15 -8.88 -18.20
CA ASP A 109 1.25 -8.87 -19.36
C ASP A 109 -0.07 -8.16 -19.06
N TYR A 110 -0.75 -8.58 -17.98
CA TYR A 110 -2.03 -7.99 -17.61
C TYR A 110 -1.89 -6.54 -17.14
N GLY A 111 -0.84 -6.22 -16.38
CA GLY A 111 -0.56 -4.87 -15.91
C GLY A 111 -0.29 -3.90 -17.06
N ASN A 112 0.46 -4.32 -18.08
CA ASN A 112 0.73 -3.51 -19.26
C ASN A 112 -0.53 -3.32 -20.13
N LYS A 113 -1.40 -4.34 -20.22
CA LYS A 113 -2.69 -4.21 -20.91
C LYS A 113 -3.65 -3.26 -20.19
N ALA A 114 -3.63 -3.22 -18.86
CA ALA A 114 -4.49 -2.36 -18.06
C ALA A 114 -4.19 -0.85 -18.27
N LEU A 115 -2.94 -0.48 -18.58
CA LEU A 115 -2.53 0.93 -18.75
C LEU A 115 -3.43 1.70 -19.72
N ALA A 116 -3.75 1.12 -20.88
CA ALA A 116 -4.59 1.78 -21.89
C ALA A 116 -6.04 1.98 -21.44
N TYR A 117 -6.57 1.13 -20.55
CA TYR A 117 -7.90 1.28 -19.99
C TYR A 117 -7.93 2.36 -18.91
N ILE A 118 -6.90 2.40 -18.06
CA ILE A 118 -6.74 3.42 -17.03
C ILE A 118 -6.60 4.82 -17.66
N GLU A 119 -5.76 4.95 -18.70
CA GLU A 119 -5.62 6.19 -19.45
C GLU A 119 -6.93 6.64 -20.11
N ALA A 120 -7.71 5.69 -20.64
CA ALA A 120 -8.99 5.99 -21.27
C ALA A 120 -10.08 6.40 -20.27
N GLU A 121 -10.00 5.95 -19.02
CA GLU A 121 -10.93 6.32 -17.95
C GLU A 121 -10.63 7.73 -17.42
N ASP A 122 -9.37 8.01 -17.08
CA ASP A 122 -8.92 9.33 -16.64
C ASP A 122 -7.45 9.58 -17.05
N SER A 123 -7.28 10.25 -18.19
CA SER A 123 -5.94 10.56 -18.73
C SER A 123 -5.14 11.49 -17.82
N SER A 124 -5.79 12.41 -17.11
CA SER A 124 -5.08 13.37 -16.25
C SER A 124 -4.55 12.66 -15.01
N TYR A 125 -5.37 11.81 -14.39
CA TYR A 125 -4.98 11.01 -13.24
C TYR A 125 -3.92 9.97 -13.62
N PHE A 126 -4.07 9.35 -14.79
CA PHE A 126 -3.08 8.43 -15.36
C PHE A 126 -1.70 9.10 -15.53
N GLU A 127 -1.63 10.26 -16.17
CA GLU A 127 -0.36 10.99 -16.36
C GLU A 127 0.27 11.39 -15.02
N GLN A 128 -0.56 11.77 -14.04
CA GLN A 128 -0.11 12.16 -12.70
C GLN A 128 0.62 11.02 -11.98
N PHE A 129 0.17 9.78 -12.18
CA PHE A 129 0.67 8.60 -11.44
C PHE A 129 1.37 7.56 -12.32
N LEU A 130 1.63 7.85 -13.60
CA LEU A 130 2.23 6.89 -14.53
C LEU A 130 3.51 6.25 -13.99
N ASP A 131 4.38 7.02 -13.35
CA ASP A 131 5.64 6.54 -12.79
C ASP A 131 5.48 5.54 -11.63
N THR A 132 4.29 5.46 -11.02
CA THR A 132 4.00 4.47 -9.96
C THR A 132 3.44 3.16 -10.53
N ILE A 133 2.84 3.19 -11.73
CA ILE A 133 2.11 2.06 -12.32
C ILE A 133 2.74 1.49 -13.60
N ASN A 134 3.72 2.17 -14.20
CA ASN A 134 4.37 1.77 -15.45
C ASN A 134 5.39 0.64 -15.30
N SER A 135 5.78 0.29 -14.07
CA SER A 135 6.85 -0.68 -13.80
C SER A 135 6.66 -1.37 -12.45
N PRO A 136 7.26 -2.54 -12.22
CA PRO A 136 7.23 -3.19 -10.91
C PRO A 136 7.83 -2.30 -9.82
N TYR A 137 7.27 -2.38 -8.61
CA TYR A 137 7.85 -1.71 -7.45
C TYR A 137 9.17 -2.38 -7.07
N THR A 138 10.19 -1.59 -6.78
CA THR A 138 11.52 -2.10 -6.40
C THR A 138 11.71 -1.94 -4.91
N PHE A 139 12.13 -3.02 -4.25
CA PHE A 139 12.24 -3.08 -2.80
C PHE A 139 13.69 -2.85 -2.37
N ASP A 140 13.90 -1.92 -1.44
CA ASP A 140 15.15 -1.77 -0.67
C ASP A 140 14.80 -1.84 0.83
N VAL A 141 14.23 -2.98 1.24
CA VAL A 141 13.64 -3.11 2.57
C VAL A 141 14.70 -3.46 3.59
N LYS A 142 14.88 -2.57 4.56
CA LYS A 142 15.61 -2.86 5.79
C LYS A 142 14.63 -3.25 6.89
N LEU A 143 14.71 -4.50 7.33
CA LEU A 143 13.89 -4.98 8.44
C LEU A 143 14.23 -4.22 9.73
N ASP A 144 13.19 -3.84 10.47
CA ASP A 144 13.28 -3.21 11.79
C ASP A 144 12.10 -3.68 12.67
N SER A 145 12.23 -3.51 13.97
CA SER A 145 11.16 -3.73 14.94
C SER A 145 10.62 -2.38 15.42
N LEU A 146 9.31 -2.27 15.60
CA LEU A 146 8.68 -1.12 16.25
C LEU A 146 9.21 -0.90 17.67
N GLY A 147 9.62 -1.96 18.37
CA GLY A 147 9.98 -1.90 19.79
C GLY A 147 8.75 -1.68 20.68
N ASP A 148 8.92 -1.02 21.82
CA ASP A 148 7.81 -0.81 22.75
C ASP A 148 6.73 0.12 22.16
N THR A 149 5.49 -0.36 22.20
CA THR A 149 4.27 0.34 21.78
C THR A 149 3.37 0.68 22.97
N SER A 150 3.80 0.36 24.21
CA SER A 150 3.10 0.75 25.41
C SER A 150 2.96 2.27 25.51
N GLY A 151 1.76 2.73 25.86
CA GLY A 151 1.46 4.17 25.95
C GLY A 151 1.22 4.89 24.62
N VAL A 152 1.36 4.21 23.47
CA VAL A 152 0.88 4.75 22.19
C VAL A 152 -0.64 4.71 22.17
N THR A 153 -1.26 5.82 21.78
CA THR A 153 -2.70 5.94 21.61
C THR A 153 -3.00 6.25 20.15
N PRO A 154 -4.08 5.70 19.57
CA PRO A 154 -4.52 6.09 18.24
C PRO A 154 -4.78 7.59 18.19
N GLY A 155 -4.55 8.19 17.02
CA GLY A 155 -4.96 9.56 16.79
C GLY A 155 -6.47 9.74 16.81
N THR A 156 -6.92 10.97 16.57
CA THR A 156 -8.35 11.32 16.58
C THR A 156 -8.84 11.90 15.25
N ASP A 157 -7.92 12.28 14.37
CA ASP A 157 -8.26 12.87 13.08
C ASP A 157 -8.14 11.84 11.96
N GLY A 158 -9.29 11.40 11.44
CA GLY A 158 -9.39 10.39 10.39
C GLY A 158 -9.95 10.89 9.07
N SER A 159 -10.18 12.20 8.89
CA SER A 159 -10.73 12.74 7.65
C SER A 159 -9.63 13.11 6.68
N TYR A 160 -9.54 12.39 5.56
CA TYR A 160 -8.55 12.63 4.52
C TYR A 160 -9.16 13.36 3.31
N ASP A 161 -8.45 14.33 2.74
CA ASP A 161 -8.83 15.00 1.49
C ASP A 161 -7.97 14.44 0.36
N GLU A 162 -8.50 13.44 -0.35
CA GLU A 162 -7.80 12.71 -1.42
C GLU A 162 -7.22 13.65 -2.47
N VAL A 163 -7.97 14.68 -2.89
CA VAL A 163 -7.53 15.64 -3.91
C VAL A 163 -6.27 16.39 -3.47
N ARG A 164 -6.19 16.81 -2.21
CA ARG A 164 -4.99 17.47 -1.68
C ARG A 164 -3.85 16.47 -1.47
N GLY A 165 -4.20 15.26 -1.04
CA GLY A 165 -3.28 14.14 -0.92
C GLY A 165 -2.53 13.83 -2.20
N ASP A 166 -3.29 13.61 -3.27
CA ASP A 166 -2.81 13.27 -4.60
C ASP A 166 -1.97 14.39 -5.20
N ARG A 167 -2.38 15.64 -4.97
CA ARG A 167 -1.54 16.80 -5.28
C ARG A 167 -0.16 16.68 -4.62
N CYS A 168 -0.10 16.36 -3.34
CA CYS A 168 1.19 16.21 -2.64
C CYS A 168 2.03 15.06 -3.17
N LEU A 169 1.41 13.92 -3.50
CA LEU A 169 2.11 12.80 -4.15
C LEU A 169 2.67 13.23 -5.51
N SER A 170 1.89 13.92 -6.34
CA SER A 170 2.33 14.37 -7.65
C SER A 170 3.45 15.42 -7.63
N LEU A 171 3.57 16.21 -6.56
CA LEU A 171 4.72 17.10 -6.36
C LEU A 171 6.00 16.31 -6.08
N ILE A 172 5.91 15.21 -5.31
CA ILE A 172 7.04 14.30 -5.08
C ILE A 172 7.44 13.60 -6.38
N LEU A 173 6.45 13.10 -7.14
CA LEU A 173 6.66 12.44 -8.42
C LEU A 173 7.17 13.42 -9.50
N GLY A 174 6.95 14.72 -9.32
CA GLY A 174 7.26 15.74 -10.31
C GLY A 174 6.31 15.74 -11.49
N SER A 175 5.10 15.21 -11.33
CA SER A 175 4.04 15.14 -12.33
C SER A 175 3.00 16.25 -12.18
N TYR A 176 3.03 17.01 -11.09
CA TYR A 176 2.11 18.13 -10.88
C TYR A 176 2.43 19.32 -11.79
N GLU A 177 1.40 19.83 -12.48
CA GLU A 177 1.47 20.98 -13.37
C GLU A 177 0.50 22.09 -12.94
N LYS A 178 0.95 23.34 -13.01
CA LYS A 178 0.11 24.52 -12.77
C LYS A 178 0.55 25.67 -13.66
N ASN A 179 -0.40 26.34 -14.32
CA ASN A 179 -0.15 27.55 -15.13
C ASN A 179 1.02 27.38 -16.13
N GLU A 180 1.00 26.30 -16.92
CA GLU A 180 2.02 25.96 -17.94
C GLU A 180 3.43 25.62 -17.39
N GLY A 181 3.58 25.50 -16.07
CA GLY A 181 4.82 25.10 -15.40
C GLY A 181 4.68 23.77 -14.66
N LYS A 182 5.60 22.84 -14.94
CA LYS A 182 5.75 21.58 -14.21
C LYS A 182 6.62 21.78 -12.97
N TYR A 183 6.14 21.32 -11.82
CA TYR A 183 6.93 21.36 -10.60
C TYR A 183 8.09 20.35 -10.68
N PRO A 184 9.31 20.72 -10.23
CA PRO A 184 10.40 19.76 -10.17
C PRO A 184 10.06 18.56 -9.29
N LYS A 185 10.57 17.37 -9.65
CA LYS A 185 10.51 16.18 -8.81
C LYS A 185 11.05 16.47 -7.41
N CYS A 186 10.49 15.81 -6.39
CA CYS A 186 10.81 16.02 -4.99
C CYS A 186 10.44 17.42 -4.45
N SER A 187 9.47 18.10 -5.08
CA SER A 187 8.96 19.36 -4.57
C SER A 187 8.06 19.14 -3.36
N VAL A 188 8.20 19.99 -2.35
CA VAL A 188 7.31 20.01 -1.18
C VAL A 188 7.00 21.45 -0.82
N ASP A 189 5.73 21.80 -0.83
CA ASP A 189 5.28 23.08 -0.31
C ASP A 189 4.78 22.99 1.13
N GLN A 190 4.44 24.14 1.70
CA GLN A 190 4.02 24.24 3.08
C GLN A 190 2.71 23.49 3.38
N GLU A 191 1.76 23.47 2.44
CA GLU A 191 0.48 22.77 2.63
C GLU A 191 0.71 21.26 2.70
N CYS A 192 1.46 20.71 1.74
CA CYS A 192 1.81 19.30 1.72
C CYS A 192 2.66 18.90 2.91
N TRP A 193 3.63 19.71 3.31
CA TRP A 193 4.40 19.44 4.51
C TRP A 193 3.51 19.39 5.76
N THR A 194 2.64 20.38 5.94
CA THR A 194 1.73 20.45 7.09
C THR A 194 0.75 19.28 7.12
N MET A 195 0.19 18.89 5.96
CA MET A 195 -0.72 17.75 5.85
C MET A 195 -0.02 16.42 6.13
N MET A 196 1.12 16.18 5.47
CA MET A 196 1.82 14.89 5.53
C MET A 196 2.58 14.65 6.85
N THR A 197 2.83 15.71 7.63
CA THR A 197 3.50 15.60 8.94
C THR A 197 2.60 15.91 10.13
N LYS A 198 1.30 16.12 9.91
CA LYS A 198 0.31 16.36 10.96
C LYS A 198 0.30 15.21 11.97
N GLY A 199 0.48 15.52 13.25
CA GLY A 199 0.38 14.54 14.33
C GLY A 199 -1.07 14.27 14.75
N ASN A 200 -1.25 13.24 15.58
CA ASN A 200 -2.56 12.84 16.14
C ASN A 200 -3.62 12.45 15.08
N THR A 201 -3.17 11.86 13.98
CA THR A 201 -3.96 11.35 12.86
C THR A 201 -4.24 9.84 13.03
N MET A 202 -5.27 9.35 12.35
CA MET A 202 -5.68 7.94 12.34
C MET A 202 -6.31 7.57 10.99
N ALA A 203 -6.69 6.31 10.82
CA ALA A 203 -7.40 5.79 9.66
C ALA A 203 -6.68 6.13 8.34
N TYR A 204 -7.43 6.50 7.30
CA TYR A 204 -6.86 6.80 5.98
C TYR A 204 -5.86 7.96 6.01
N VAL A 205 -5.97 8.90 6.95
CA VAL A 205 -5.01 10.01 7.04
C VAL A 205 -3.61 9.49 7.35
N ILE A 206 -3.47 8.63 8.36
CA ILE A 206 -2.14 8.15 8.77
C ILE A 206 -1.54 7.16 7.78
N THR A 207 -2.37 6.34 7.12
CA THR A 207 -1.89 5.44 6.05
C THR A 207 -1.41 6.26 4.84
N HIS A 208 -2.13 7.30 4.45
CA HIS A 208 -1.70 8.16 3.35
C HIS A 208 -0.48 9.03 3.67
N GLN A 209 -0.31 9.45 4.94
CA GLN A 209 0.94 10.05 5.40
C GLN A 209 2.11 9.10 5.20
N LEU A 210 1.96 7.82 5.56
CA LEU A 210 3.00 6.82 5.34
C LEU A 210 3.22 6.55 3.84
N LEU A 211 2.16 6.44 3.05
CA LEU A 211 2.23 6.27 1.59
C LEU A 211 3.03 7.41 0.93
N TYR A 212 2.86 8.65 1.40
CA TYR A 212 3.65 9.78 0.93
C TYR A 212 5.16 9.55 1.13
N PHE A 213 5.58 9.06 2.29
CA PHE A 213 7.00 8.76 2.54
C PHE A 213 7.49 7.52 1.78
N VAL A 214 6.65 6.51 1.59
CA VAL A 214 6.94 5.39 0.67
C VAL A 214 7.22 5.91 -0.75
N MET A 215 6.43 6.89 -1.22
CA MET A 215 6.65 7.49 -2.53
C MET A 215 7.90 8.36 -2.58
N VAL A 216 8.29 9.00 -1.47
CA VAL A 216 9.57 9.70 -1.34
C VAL A 216 10.74 8.75 -1.56
N GLU A 217 10.73 7.58 -0.92
CA GLU A 217 11.76 6.55 -1.10
C GLU A 217 11.78 6.04 -2.54
N LYS A 218 10.62 5.60 -3.06
CA LYS A 218 10.48 5.08 -4.43
C LYS A 218 10.92 6.09 -5.49
N SER A 219 10.71 7.37 -5.24
CA SER A 219 11.05 8.45 -6.16
C SER A 219 12.51 8.88 -6.10
N GLY A 220 13.31 8.35 -5.18
CA GLY A 220 14.69 8.79 -4.95
C GLY A 220 14.77 10.18 -4.31
N CYS A 221 13.73 10.59 -3.59
CA CYS A 221 13.59 11.90 -2.96
C CYS A 221 14.03 11.91 -1.49
N VAL A 222 14.66 10.83 -0.99
CA VAL A 222 15.03 10.67 0.43
C VAL A 222 15.88 11.84 0.95
N ALA A 223 16.96 12.21 0.26
CA ALA A 223 17.89 13.23 0.73
C ALA A 223 17.24 14.59 1.03
N PRO A 224 16.50 15.24 0.09
CA PRO A 224 15.86 16.52 0.39
C PRO A 224 14.77 16.41 1.46
N ILE A 225 14.08 15.27 1.56
CA ILE A 225 13.02 15.08 2.57
C ILE A 225 13.60 14.81 3.95
N GLU A 226 14.69 14.05 4.06
CA GLU A 226 15.44 13.83 5.29
C GLU A 226 15.86 15.17 5.92
N GLU A 227 16.33 16.12 5.11
CA GLU A 227 16.65 17.47 5.57
C GLU A 227 15.43 18.21 6.15
N LEU A 228 14.26 18.09 5.51
CA LEU A 228 13.01 18.69 5.99
C LEU A 228 12.54 18.03 7.30
N VAL A 229 12.53 16.70 7.37
CA VAL A 229 12.16 15.94 8.58
C VAL A 229 13.08 16.33 9.73
N TYR A 230 14.39 16.37 9.50
CA TYR A 230 15.34 16.79 10.52
C TYR A 230 15.10 18.25 10.93
N LYS A 231 14.89 19.16 9.98
CA LYS A 231 14.67 20.59 10.25
C LYS A 231 13.44 20.83 11.12
N TYR A 232 12.30 20.24 10.79
CA TYR A 232 11.01 20.54 11.42
C TYR A 232 10.61 19.57 12.53
N ASN A 233 11.00 18.30 12.45
CA ASN A 233 10.60 17.26 13.40
C ASN A 233 11.76 16.78 14.29
N LYS A 234 13.00 17.23 14.03
CA LYS A 234 14.20 16.88 14.83
C LYS A 234 14.42 15.37 14.94
N THR A 235 14.16 14.65 13.87
CA THR A 235 14.25 13.19 13.78
C THR A 235 14.72 12.76 12.40
N SER A 236 14.97 11.47 12.19
CA SER A 236 15.26 10.91 10.86
C SER A 236 13.98 10.54 10.12
N LEU A 237 14.00 10.41 8.79
CA LEU A 237 12.85 9.88 8.04
C LEU A 237 12.45 8.49 8.58
N ARG A 238 13.45 7.64 8.85
CA ARG A 238 13.20 6.29 9.37
C ARG A 238 12.48 6.31 10.72
N ASP A 239 12.91 7.15 11.65
CA ASP A 239 12.25 7.29 12.95
C ASP A 239 10.86 7.94 12.82
N PHE A 240 10.67 8.78 11.80
CA PHE A 240 9.36 9.36 11.47
C PHE A 240 8.39 8.27 11.03
N GLU A 241 8.76 7.45 10.04
CA GLU A 241 7.98 6.29 9.58
C GLU A 241 7.70 5.32 10.72
N LYS A 242 8.70 5.06 11.57
CA LYS A 242 8.53 4.21 12.77
C LYS A 242 7.45 4.73 13.70
N ARG A 243 7.36 6.05 13.91
CA ARG A 243 6.29 6.65 14.73
C ARG A 243 4.91 6.53 14.09
N LEU A 244 4.81 6.68 12.77
CA LEU A 244 3.57 6.43 12.03
C LEU A 244 3.16 4.96 12.20
N CYS A 245 4.08 4.02 11.95
CA CYS A 245 3.81 2.59 12.04
C CYS A 245 3.51 2.10 13.46
N LYS A 246 4.07 2.72 14.51
CA LYS A 246 3.63 2.45 15.89
C LYS A 246 2.15 2.79 16.11
N SER A 247 1.73 3.94 15.60
CA SER A 247 0.35 4.41 15.74
C SER A 247 -0.61 3.55 14.91
N ILE A 248 -0.23 3.25 13.66
CA ILE A 248 -0.93 2.32 12.77
C ILE A 248 -1.04 0.93 13.40
N TYR A 249 0.02 0.42 14.04
CA TYR A 249 -0.01 -0.90 14.67
C TYR A 249 -1.02 -0.97 15.81
N VAL A 250 -1.06 0.05 16.68
CA VAL A 250 -2.05 0.13 17.77
C VAL A 250 -3.47 0.26 17.22
N GLU A 251 -3.66 1.03 16.15
CA GLU A 251 -4.95 1.13 15.48
C GLU A 251 -5.40 -0.21 14.89
N ALA A 252 -4.53 -0.91 14.16
CA ALA A 252 -4.80 -2.24 13.61
C ALA A 252 -5.16 -3.26 14.70
N GLN A 253 -4.49 -3.19 15.87
CA GLN A 253 -4.83 -4.02 17.02
C GLN A 253 -6.22 -3.72 17.60
N GLN A 254 -6.70 -2.48 17.50
CA GLN A 254 -8.05 -2.12 17.95
C GLN A 254 -9.14 -2.52 16.95
N GLU A 255 -8.82 -2.52 15.66
CA GLU A 255 -9.73 -3.00 14.61
C GLU A 255 -9.87 -4.53 14.63
N GLU A 256 -8.83 -5.24 15.07
CA GLU A 256 -8.86 -6.68 15.31
C GLU A 256 -9.47 -7.01 16.68
N VAL A 257 -10.76 -7.30 16.69
CA VAL A 257 -11.49 -7.69 17.91
C VAL A 257 -11.89 -9.15 17.82
N GLY A 258 -11.39 -9.96 18.77
CA GLY A 258 -11.77 -11.36 18.91
C GLY A 258 -11.38 -12.24 17.72
N ASN A 259 -10.21 -12.01 17.12
CA ASN A 259 -9.76 -12.64 15.86
C ASN A 259 -10.70 -12.35 14.70
N SER A 260 -11.18 -11.11 14.59
CA SER A 260 -12.00 -10.66 13.46
C SER A 260 -11.81 -9.17 13.22
N VAL A 261 -11.93 -8.76 11.97
CA VAL A 261 -12.00 -7.35 11.56
C VAL A 261 -13.32 -7.16 10.83
N LYS A 262 -14.07 -6.11 11.20
CA LYS A 262 -15.35 -5.79 10.55
C LYS A 262 -15.12 -5.54 9.06
N GLU A 263 -16.04 -5.98 8.20
CA GLU A 263 -15.89 -5.86 6.74
C GLU A 263 -15.59 -4.41 6.29
N LEU A 264 -16.26 -3.43 6.88
CA LEU A 264 -16.05 -1.99 6.62
C LEU A 264 -14.64 -1.47 6.99
N LYS A 265 -13.88 -2.26 7.74
CA LYS A 265 -12.53 -1.93 8.25
C LYS A 265 -11.44 -2.79 7.62
N GLN A 266 -11.81 -3.80 6.83
CA GLN A 266 -10.83 -4.69 6.19
C GLN A 266 -9.94 -3.95 5.21
N ASP A 267 -10.49 -2.96 4.50
CA ASP A 267 -9.74 -2.13 3.54
C ASP A 267 -8.61 -1.35 4.22
N LEU A 268 -8.98 -0.51 5.20
CA LEU A 268 -8.03 0.19 6.07
C LEU A 268 -7.02 -0.77 6.72
N PHE A 269 -7.48 -1.89 7.26
CA PHE A 269 -6.59 -2.87 7.90
C PHE A 269 -5.53 -3.40 6.91
N LEU A 270 -5.89 -3.59 5.64
CA LEU A 270 -4.95 -4.03 4.61
C LEU A 270 -3.96 -2.94 4.23
N GLU A 271 -4.37 -1.66 4.16
CA GLU A 271 -3.44 -0.54 4.00
C GLU A 271 -2.39 -0.51 5.12
N GLN A 272 -2.88 -0.61 6.36
CA GLN A 272 -2.05 -0.57 7.56
C GLN A 272 -0.99 -1.68 7.54
N LEU A 273 -1.41 -2.91 7.22
CA LEU A 273 -0.52 -4.04 7.06
C LEU A 273 0.46 -3.82 5.91
N LEU A 274 -0.04 -3.50 4.71
CA LEU A 274 0.76 -3.35 3.52
C LEU A 274 1.86 -2.31 3.70
N LEU A 275 1.50 -1.08 4.08
CA LEU A 275 2.43 0.04 4.07
C LEU A 275 3.52 -0.12 5.13
N CYS A 276 3.17 -0.55 6.34
CA CYS A 276 4.17 -0.76 7.38
C CYS A 276 5.06 -1.99 7.14
N SER A 277 4.51 -3.02 6.50
CA SER A 277 5.29 -4.14 5.97
C SER A 277 6.24 -3.70 4.84
N LEU A 278 5.79 -2.79 3.96
CA LEU A 278 6.57 -2.29 2.83
C LEU A 278 7.80 -1.51 3.28
N VAL A 279 7.68 -0.71 4.34
CA VAL A 279 8.83 -0.03 4.97
C VAL A 279 9.63 -0.95 5.93
N GLY A 280 9.22 -2.21 6.11
CA GLY A 280 10.02 -3.24 6.78
C GLY A 280 9.80 -3.43 8.29
N PHE A 281 8.67 -3.00 8.86
CA PHE A 281 8.36 -3.28 10.27
C PHE A 281 7.78 -4.68 10.45
N GLN A 282 8.48 -5.51 11.21
CA GLN A 282 8.22 -6.95 11.30
C GLN A 282 6.90 -7.31 11.99
N GLU A 283 6.40 -6.45 12.87
CA GLU A 283 5.18 -6.65 13.67
C GLU A 283 3.92 -6.85 12.83
N PHE A 284 3.94 -6.39 11.57
CA PHE A 284 2.81 -6.52 10.65
C PHE A 284 2.75 -7.89 9.94
N PHE A 285 3.78 -8.72 10.06
CA PHE A 285 3.82 -10.07 9.48
C PHE A 285 3.38 -11.18 10.45
N GLN A 286 2.57 -10.85 11.45
CA GLN A 286 2.14 -11.84 12.43
C GLN A 286 1.18 -12.88 11.85
N GLU A 287 1.37 -14.14 12.25
CA GLU A 287 0.63 -15.29 11.74
C GLU A 287 -0.89 -15.10 11.84
N LYS A 288 -1.38 -14.56 12.96
CA LYS A 288 -2.83 -14.33 13.15
C LYS A 288 -3.41 -13.41 12.07
N TRP A 289 -2.71 -12.34 11.72
CA TRP A 289 -3.17 -11.35 10.75
C TRP A 289 -3.06 -11.89 9.33
N ILE A 290 -1.99 -12.63 9.02
CA ILE A 290 -1.87 -13.34 7.75
C ILE A 290 -3.07 -14.29 7.55
N ARG A 291 -3.41 -15.09 8.56
CA ARG A 291 -4.53 -16.03 8.49
C ARG A 291 -5.88 -15.32 8.34
N LEU A 292 -6.08 -14.20 9.02
CA LEU A 292 -7.30 -13.39 8.87
C LEU A 292 -7.45 -12.89 7.43
N VAL A 293 -6.41 -12.26 6.92
CA VAL A 293 -6.38 -11.69 5.57
C VAL A 293 -6.62 -12.79 4.52
N LEU A 294 -5.95 -13.95 4.64
CA LEU A 294 -6.19 -15.12 3.77
C LEU A 294 -7.63 -15.63 3.81
N SER A 295 -8.31 -15.52 4.95
CA SER A 295 -9.70 -15.97 5.08
C SER A 295 -10.71 -15.07 4.35
N TRP A 296 -10.33 -13.83 4.02
CA TRP A 296 -11.21 -12.88 3.35
C TRP A 296 -11.29 -13.09 1.83
N GLN A 297 -10.38 -13.90 1.25
CA GLN A 297 -10.35 -14.14 -0.19
C GLN A 297 -11.63 -14.83 -0.65
N LYS A 298 -12.30 -14.24 -1.63
CA LYS A 298 -13.44 -14.89 -2.28
C LYS A 298 -12.96 -16.07 -3.12
N PRO A 299 -13.83 -17.08 -3.40
CA PRO A 299 -13.43 -18.24 -4.19
C PRO A 299 -12.80 -17.91 -5.55
N ARG A 300 -13.21 -16.80 -6.19
CA ARG A 300 -12.66 -16.33 -7.46
C ARG A 300 -11.27 -15.69 -7.35
N GLY A 301 -10.78 -15.40 -6.15
CA GLY A 301 -9.46 -14.81 -5.92
C GLY A 301 -9.44 -13.33 -5.56
N CYS A 302 -10.54 -12.63 -5.82
CA CYS A 302 -10.70 -11.23 -5.42
C CYS A 302 -11.04 -11.09 -3.93
N TYR A 303 -11.00 -9.85 -3.50
CA TYR A 303 -11.42 -9.41 -2.19
C TYR A 303 -12.27 -8.16 -2.35
N GLY A 304 -12.91 -7.79 -1.26
CA GLY A 304 -13.80 -6.66 -1.23
C GLY A 304 -15.06 -6.97 -0.45
N MET A 305 -15.77 -5.91 -0.14
CA MET A 305 -17.01 -5.97 0.60
C MET A 305 -18.10 -6.72 -0.19
N PRO A 306 -19.11 -7.27 0.49
CA PRO A 306 -20.32 -7.75 -0.18
C PRO A 306 -20.90 -6.69 -1.13
N ALA A 307 -21.46 -7.14 -2.25
CA ALA A 307 -22.02 -6.25 -3.27
C ALA A 307 -23.08 -5.26 -2.71
N SER A 308 -23.75 -5.61 -1.61
CA SER A 308 -24.67 -4.72 -0.92
C SER A 308 -23.98 -3.52 -0.28
N LEU A 309 -22.81 -3.72 0.33
CA LEU A 309 -22.04 -2.64 0.96
C LEU A 309 -21.33 -1.78 -0.09
N MET A 310 -20.82 -2.39 -1.17
CA MET A 310 -20.25 -1.64 -2.31
C MET A 310 -21.26 -0.65 -2.91
N LYS A 311 -22.55 -1.02 -2.99
CA LYS A 311 -23.59 -0.11 -3.47
C LYS A 311 -23.81 1.07 -2.53
N VAL A 312 -23.84 0.81 -1.22
CA VAL A 312 -24.01 1.86 -0.20
C VAL A 312 -22.82 2.80 -0.19
N GLU A 313 -21.60 2.25 -0.30
CA GLU A 313 -20.37 3.05 -0.41
C GLU A 313 -20.38 3.93 -1.66
N ALA A 314 -20.72 3.38 -2.83
CA ALA A 314 -20.82 4.17 -4.06
C ALA A 314 -21.88 5.29 -3.98
N GLU A 315 -23.02 5.02 -3.33
CA GLU A 315 -24.02 6.06 -3.07
C GLU A 315 -23.51 7.13 -2.10
N LEU A 316 -22.79 6.73 -1.05
CA LEU A 316 -22.21 7.66 -0.08
C LEU A 316 -21.15 8.56 -0.72
N THR A 317 -20.24 7.99 -1.50
CA THR A 317 -19.21 8.74 -2.24
C THR A 317 -19.84 9.76 -3.17
N ARG A 318 -20.86 9.38 -3.94
CA ARG A 318 -21.58 10.31 -4.81
C ARG A 318 -22.18 11.48 -4.04
N VAL A 319 -22.80 11.20 -2.88
CA VAL A 319 -23.37 12.26 -2.02
C VAL A 319 -22.29 13.20 -1.48
N GLN A 320 -21.12 12.67 -1.10
CA GLN A 320 -19.99 13.48 -0.64
C GLN A 320 -19.41 14.37 -1.75
N GLU A 321 -19.33 13.85 -2.98
CA GLU A 321 -18.92 14.62 -4.16
C GLU A 321 -19.91 15.75 -4.46
N ASP A 322 -21.22 15.44 -4.44
CA ASP A 322 -22.28 16.44 -4.62
C ASP A 322 -22.20 17.54 -3.55
N GLU A 323 -21.98 17.17 -2.29
CA GLU A 323 -21.81 18.11 -1.17
C GLU A 323 -20.57 18.99 -1.37
N LYS A 324 -19.43 18.41 -1.75
CA LYS A 324 -18.18 19.15 -2.02
C LYS A 324 -18.36 20.13 -3.18
N HIS A 325 -19.04 19.72 -4.25
CA HIS A 325 -19.34 20.58 -5.39
C HIS A 325 -20.22 21.77 -4.99
N LEU A 326 -21.29 21.52 -4.21
CA LEU A 326 -22.15 22.57 -3.68
C LEU A 326 -21.40 23.57 -2.80
N LEU A 327 -20.51 23.08 -1.92
CA LEU A 327 -19.68 23.94 -1.07
C LEU A 327 -18.73 24.82 -1.89
N GLN A 328 -18.16 24.27 -2.96
CA GLN A 328 -17.30 25.04 -3.86
C GLN A 328 -18.08 26.15 -4.55
N LEU A 329 -19.26 25.85 -5.11
CA LEU A 329 -20.13 26.86 -5.72
C LEU A 329 -20.53 27.97 -4.73
N LEU A 330 -20.83 27.61 -3.48
CA LEU A 330 -21.13 28.58 -2.43
C LEU A 330 -19.93 29.49 -2.12
N THR A 331 -18.72 28.93 -2.11
CA THR A 331 -17.50 29.68 -1.85
C THR A 331 -17.20 30.65 -2.99
N GLU A 332 -17.30 30.19 -4.24
CA GLU A 332 -17.11 31.02 -5.43
C GLU A 332 -18.14 32.16 -5.51
N GLU A 333 -19.38 31.93 -5.08
CA GLU A 333 -20.40 32.98 -5.04
C GLU A 333 -20.14 33.97 -3.90
N ALA A 334 -19.68 33.50 -2.73
CA ALA A 334 -19.30 34.36 -1.62
C ALA A 334 -18.11 35.28 -1.94
N GLU A 335 -17.15 34.80 -2.75
CA GLU A 335 -16.00 35.60 -3.22
C GLU A 335 -16.38 36.67 -4.25
N LYS A 336 -17.54 36.55 -4.91
CA LYS A 336 -18.06 37.55 -5.86
C LYS A 336 -18.86 38.67 -5.19
N MET A 337 -19.22 38.53 -3.91
CA MET A 337 -20.00 39.50 -3.12
C MET A 337 -19.11 40.53 -2.40
#